data_AF-A0A0F9HTZ9-F1
#
_entry.id   AF-A0A0F9HTZ9-F1
#
_cell.length_a   1.000
_cell.length_b   1.000
_cell.length_c   1.000
_cell.angle_alpha   90.00
_cell.angle_beta   90.00
_cell.angle_gamma   90.00
#
_symmetry.space_group_name_H-M   'P 1'
#
loop_
_entity.id
_entity.type
_entity.pdbx_description
1 polymer ?
#
loop_
_entity_poly.entity_id
_entity_poly.type
_entity_poly.pdbx_seq_one_letter_code
_entity_poly.pdbx_strand_id
1 'polypeptide(L)'
;MIERKMNLTSFTILELKIELAKGKKSALKNFWLKLEKSGAPLIEPIKEDKSHKLVTFIVQADKEIKNVVVVCSLANQDDVVSNNICERIENTDIFYKSFVVLNGTRTIYTVSKNNSLKFSRFYDNLMHNWDTLAPDPYNPKRFTQRYRREGQRFVVEYSVLEVPSVKPLKWIKQKKSVIPGSLISVDFYSNILNTKRQIWIYTPNNFDLNNKPSHLVIIFDGKAFIEFTQAPLI
;
A
#
# COMPACT_ATOMS: atom_id res chain seq x y z
N MET A 1 -6.31 -12.55 25.79
CA MET A 1 -5.90 -13.68 24.93
C MET A 1 -4.39 -13.67 24.87
N ILE A 2 -3.77 -14.81 25.17
CA ILE A 2 -2.33 -14.95 25.35
C ILE A 2 -1.64 -14.73 23.99
N GLU A 3 -0.96 -13.59 23.83
CA GLU A 3 0.01 -13.37 22.76
C GLU A 3 1.20 -14.31 23.00
N ARG A 4 1.12 -15.54 22.46
CA ARG A 4 2.34 -16.27 22.15
C ARG A 4 3.07 -15.44 21.09
N LYS A 5 4.10 -14.69 21.50
CA LYS A 5 5.14 -14.20 20.59
C LYS A 5 5.84 -15.41 19.96
N MET A 6 5.21 -16.04 18.98
CA MET A 6 5.92 -16.88 18.03
C MET A 6 6.90 -15.95 17.33
N ASN A 7 8.19 -16.24 17.47
CA ASN A 7 9.24 -15.49 16.78
C ASN A 7 9.19 -15.88 15.30
N LEU A 8 8.22 -15.33 14.57
CA LEU A 8 7.94 -15.66 13.17
C LEU A 8 8.99 -15.00 12.30
N THR A 9 10.06 -15.75 12.04
CA THR A 9 11.14 -15.34 11.14
C THR A 9 10.88 -15.92 9.76
N SER A 10 11.07 -15.11 8.72
CA SER A 10 11.00 -15.58 7.34
C SER A 10 11.96 -16.73 7.11
N PHE A 11 11.46 -17.83 6.54
CA PHE A 11 12.30 -18.99 6.21
C PHE A 11 13.38 -18.61 5.20
N THR A 12 13.02 -17.82 4.18
CA THR A 12 13.97 -17.34 3.17
C THR A 12 15.04 -16.44 3.78
N ILE A 13 14.70 -15.55 4.72
CA ILE A 13 15.70 -14.73 5.44
C ILE A 13 16.59 -15.58 6.33
N LEU A 14 16.01 -16.56 7.04
CA LEU A 14 16.76 -17.47 7.89
C LEU A 14 17.76 -18.30 7.09
N GLU A 15 17.33 -18.86 5.96
CA GLU A 15 18.18 -19.60 5.02
C GLU A 15 19.33 -18.73 4.51
N LEU A 16 19.05 -17.49 4.11
CA LEU A 16 20.09 -16.55 3.69
C LEU A 16 21.11 -16.31 4.80
N LYS A 17 20.67 -16.03 6.03
CA LYS A 17 21.57 -15.82 7.18
C LYS A 17 22.47 -17.04 7.43
N ILE A 18 21.92 -18.25 7.35
CA ILE A 18 22.69 -19.50 7.50
C ILE A 18 23.75 -19.65 6.40
N GLU A 19 23.38 -19.41 5.14
CA GLU A 19 24.32 -19.55 4.02
C GLU A 19 25.43 -18.50 4.07
N LEU A 20 25.12 -17.27 4.51
CA LEU A 20 26.12 -16.23 4.76
C LEU A 20 27.06 -16.60 5.90
N ALA A 21 26.54 -17.14 7.01
CA ALA A 21 27.36 -17.59 8.15
C ALA A 21 28.32 -18.73 7.76
N LYS A 22 27.95 -19.56 6.79
CA LYS A 22 28.83 -20.60 6.21
C LYS A 22 29.84 -20.06 5.20
N GLY A 23 29.88 -18.74 4.95
CA GLY A 23 30.80 -18.12 4.00
C GLY A 23 30.47 -18.37 2.52
N LYS A 24 29.23 -18.73 2.18
CA LYS A 24 28.84 -19.00 0.80
C LYS A 24 28.76 -17.71 -0.02
N LYS A 25 29.81 -17.41 -0.77
CA LYS A 25 29.97 -16.18 -1.58
C LYS A 25 28.81 -15.92 -2.56
N SER A 26 28.13 -16.95 -3.05
CA SER A 26 27.02 -16.82 -4.01
C SER A 26 25.65 -16.60 -3.35
N ALA A 27 25.53 -16.69 -2.02
CA ALA A 27 24.24 -16.64 -1.32
C ALA A 27 23.46 -15.35 -1.60
N LEU A 28 24.12 -14.19 -1.47
CA LEU A 28 23.49 -12.88 -1.68
C LEU A 28 23.03 -12.68 -3.13
N LYS A 29 23.88 -13.04 -4.10
CA LYS A 29 23.54 -12.97 -5.53
C LYS A 29 22.34 -13.86 -5.85
N ASN A 30 22.34 -15.09 -5.34
CA ASN A 30 21.24 -16.03 -5.58
C ASN A 30 19.93 -15.56 -4.94
N PHE A 31 20.00 -14.91 -3.77
CA PHE A 31 18.83 -14.32 -3.12
C PHE A 31 18.20 -13.23 -3.99
N TRP A 32 18.99 -12.27 -4.49
CA TRP A 32 18.48 -11.20 -5.35
C TRP A 32 17.89 -11.75 -6.66
N LEU A 33 18.56 -12.71 -7.31
CA LEU A 33 18.03 -13.37 -8.51
C LEU A 33 16.69 -14.08 -8.25
N LYS A 34 16.54 -14.71 -7.07
CA LYS A 34 15.28 -15.34 -6.67
C LYS A 34 14.18 -14.29 -6.47
N LEU A 35 14.49 -13.18 -5.79
CA LEU A 35 13.55 -12.08 -5.54
C LEU A 35 13.10 -11.41 -6.84
N GLU A 36 14.03 -11.14 -7.77
CA GLU A 36 13.71 -10.61 -9.11
C GLU A 36 12.73 -11.50 -9.86
N LYS A 37 12.89 -12.83 -9.75
CA LYS A 37 12.02 -13.80 -10.41
C LYS A 37 10.66 -13.97 -9.72
N SER A 38 10.62 -13.95 -8.39
CA SER A 38 9.38 -14.17 -7.62
C SER A 38 8.58 -12.89 -7.38
N GLY A 39 9.23 -11.73 -7.46
CA GLY A 39 8.70 -10.44 -7.04
C GLY A 39 8.76 -10.22 -5.52
N ALA A 40 8.42 -9.00 -5.12
CA ALA A 40 8.37 -8.56 -3.73
C ALA A 40 6.96 -8.06 -3.31
N PRO A 41 6.63 -8.08 -2.00
CA PRO A 41 7.40 -8.65 -0.90
C PRO A 41 7.38 -10.19 -0.89
N LEU A 42 8.22 -10.82 -0.07
CA LEU A 42 8.15 -12.27 0.15
C LEU A 42 6.87 -12.60 0.92
N ILE A 43 6.14 -13.63 0.49
CA ILE A 43 4.91 -14.08 1.16
C ILE A 43 5.04 -15.56 1.46
N GLU A 44 5.16 -15.89 2.74
CA GLU A 44 5.44 -17.24 3.22
C GLU A 44 4.27 -17.80 4.05
N PRO A 45 4.00 -19.11 3.97
CA PRO A 45 3.04 -19.76 4.85
C PRO A 45 3.55 -19.78 6.29
N ILE A 46 2.64 -19.73 7.26
CA ILE A 46 2.95 -19.98 8.67
C ILE A 46 2.53 -21.42 8.98
N LYS A 47 3.40 -22.18 9.65
CA LYS A 47 3.12 -23.58 10.00
C LYS A 47 1.86 -23.63 10.87
N GLU A 48 0.94 -24.54 10.53
CA GLU A 48 -0.34 -24.74 11.24
C GLU A 48 -1.32 -23.55 11.23
N ASP A 49 -1.00 -22.45 10.54
CA ASP A 49 -1.89 -21.31 10.35
C ASP A 49 -2.20 -21.08 8.86
N LYS A 50 -3.42 -21.47 8.46
CA LYS A 50 -3.93 -21.26 7.10
C LYS A 50 -4.58 -19.89 6.90
N SER A 51 -4.93 -19.22 8.00
CA SER A 51 -5.65 -17.94 8.01
C SER A 51 -4.72 -16.74 7.85
N HIS A 52 -3.44 -16.90 8.21
CA HIS A 52 -2.43 -15.86 8.08
C HIS A 52 -1.28 -16.24 7.15
N LYS A 53 -0.54 -15.22 6.74
CA LYS A 53 0.72 -15.32 6.02
C LYS A 53 1.76 -14.44 6.69
N LEU A 54 3.03 -14.81 6.55
CA LEU A 54 4.15 -13.95 6.91
C LEU A 54 4.56 -13.18 5.66
N VAL A 55 4.40 -11.86 5.70
CA VAL A 55 4.84 -10.95 4.63
C VAL A 55 6.13 -10.29 5.04
N THR A 56 7.19 -10.48 4.26
CA THR A 56 8.51 -9.92 4.52
C THR A 56 8.91 -8.95 3.41
N PHE A 57 8.95 -7.67 3.77
CA PHE A 57 9.45 -6.61 2.92
C PHE A 57 10.97 -6.68 2.86
N ILE A 58 11.54 -6.58 1.66
CA ILE A 58 12.98 -6.62 1.41
C ILE A 58 13.36 -5.30 0.75
N VAL A 59 14.36 -4.62 1.29
CA VAL A 59 14.83 -3.34 0.78
C VAL A 59 16.33 -3.40 0.56
N GLN A 60 16.74 -3.18 -0.70
CA GLN A 60 18.15 -3.02 -1.03
C GLN A 60 18.61 -1.61 -0.67
N ALA A 61 19.69 -1.49 0.10
CA ALA A 61 20.22 -0.22 0.53
C ALA A 61 21.73 -0.28 0.79
N ASP A 62 22.44 0.69 0.22
CA ASP A 62 23.88 0.86 0.35
C ASP A 62 24.32 1.03 1.81
N LYS A 63 25.63 0.91 2.04
CA LYS A 63 26.22 0.98 3.39
C LYS A 63 25.96 2.31 4.10
N GLU A 64 25.80 3.40 3.35
CA GLU A 64 25.55 4.75 3.89
C GLU A 64 24.13 4.92 4.43
N ILE A 65 23.18 4.05 4.04
CA ILE A 65 21.80 4.10 4.51
C ILE A 65 21.75 3.64 5.97
N LYS A 66 21.37 4.57 6.85
CA LYS A 66 21.38 4.40 8.32
C LYS A 66 20.16 3.64 8.82
N ASN A 67 19.00 3.90 8.23
CA ASN A 67 17.75 3.25 8.60
C ASN A 67 16.82 3.14 7.39
N VAL A 68 15.88 2.20 7.49
CA VAL A 68 14.82 1.99 6.50
C VAL A 68 13.52 1.77 7.25
N VAL A 69 12.45 2.42 6.80
CA VAL A 69 11.09 2.25 7.34
C VAL A 69 10.15 1.82 6.22
N VAL A 70 9.38 0.76 6.47
CA VAL A 70 8.24 0.40 5.61
C VAL A 70 7.03 1.22 6.03
N VAL A 71 6.53 2.04 5.11
CA VAL A 71 5.32 2.85 5.35
C VAL A 71 4.15 2.10 4.74
N CYS A 72 3.36 1.43 5.58
CA CYS A 72 2.15 0.71 5.16
C CYS A 72 1.09 0.69 6.26
N SER A 73 -0.16 0.44 5.86
CA SER A 73 -1.31 0.39 6.76
C SER A 73 -1.56 -0.99 7.40
N LEU A 74 -0.53 -1.85 7.47
CA LEU A 74 -0.62 -3.18 8.12
C LEU A 74 -0.42 -3.13 9.64
N ALA A 75 0.11 -2.03 10.16
CA ALA A 75 0.21 -1.77 11.60
C ALA A 75 -0.88 -0.76 12.01
N ASN A 76 -1.44 -0.90 13.22
CA ASN A 76 -2.43 0.03 13.79
C ASN A 76 -2.07 1.49 13.47
N GLN A 77 -2.99 2.19 12.79
CA GLN A 77 -2.70 3.42 12.06
C GLN A 77 -2.35 4.63 12.94
N ASP A 78 -2.55 4.53 14.26
CA ASP A 78 -2.49 5.71 15.11
C ASP A 78 -1.09 6.02 15.68
N ASP A 79 -0.21 5.05 15.97
CA ASP A 79 1.09 5.37 16.63
C ASP A 79 2.29 4.45 16.28
N VAL A 80 2.16 3.59 15.28
CA VAL A 80 3.01 2.37 15.21
C VAL A 80 4.05 2.37 14.07
N VAL A 81 4.29 3.50 13.40
CA VAL A 81 5.31 3.58 12.32
C VAL A 81 6.71 3.22 12.85
N SER A 82 6.99 3.49 14.12
CA SER A 82 8.22 3.09 14.81
C SER A 82 8.43 1.57 14.80
N ASN A 83 7.37 0.78 14.84
CA ASN A 83 7.48 -0.67 14.74
C ASN A 83 7.78 -1.14 13.31
N ASN A 84 7.74 -0.26 12.31
CA ASN A 84 8.01 -0.62 10.92
C ASN A 84 9.46 -0.37 10.49
N ILE A 85 10.34 0.01 11.42
CA ILE A 85 11.78 0.08 11.17
C ILE A 85 12.27 -1.32 10.80
N CYS A 86 12.97 -1.39 9.67
CA CYS A 86 13.58 -2.62 9.17
C CYS A 86 14.88 -2.96 9.91
N GLU A 87 15.18 -4.24 9.98
CA GLU A 87 16.45 -4.76 10.45
C GLU A 87 17.40 -4.96 9.28
N ARG A 88 18.67 -4.59 9.42
CA ARG A 88 19.71 -4.90 8.43
C ARG A 88 20.26 -6.31 8.69
N ILE A 89 20.41 -7.12 7.65
CA ILE A 89 21.21 -8.33 7.72
C ILE A 89 22.69 -7.93 7.71
N GLU A 90 23.42 -8.32 8.76
CA GLU A 90 24.80 -7.91 8.98
C GLU A 90 25.68 -8.17 7.74
N ASN A 91 26.54 -7.21 7.40
CA ASN A 91 27.46 -7.26 6.26
C ASN A 91 26.79 -7.44 4.88
N THR A 92 25.51 -7.06 4.75
CA THR A 92 24.78 -7.05 3.47
C THR A 92 24.10 -5.71 3.19
N ASP A 93 23.64 -5.57 1.95
CA ASP A 93 22.79 -4.48 1.46
C ASP A 93 21.29 -4.72 1.73
N ILE A 94 20.92 -5.73 2.52
CA ILE A 94 19.52 -6.10 2.77
C ILE A 94 19.04 -5.53 4.10
N PHE A 95 17.97 -4.72 4.02
CA PHE A 95 17.05 -4.50 5.12
C PHE A 95 15.79 -5.33 4.95
N TYR A 96 15.19 -5.79 6.04
CA TYR A 96 13.92 -6.50 6.00
C TYR A 96 12.99 -6.15 7.16
N LYS A 97 11.69 -6.31 6.92
CA LYS A 97 10.67 -6.26 7.97
C LYS A 97 9.55 -7.26 7.69
N SER A 98 9.15 -8.00 8.72
CA SER A 98 8.11 -9.04 8.60
C SER A 98 6.85 -8.65 9.36
N PHE A 99 5.69 -8.96 8.78
CA PHE A 99 4.37 -8.78 9.39
C PHE A 99 3.54 -10.04 9.21
N VAL A 100 2.81 -10.42 10.25
CA VAL A 100 1.75 -11.43 10.14
C VAL A 100 0.50 -10.73 9.65
N VAL A 101 -0.07 -11.21 8.55
CA VAL A 101 -1.26 -10.61 7.94
C VAL A 101 -2.29 -11.68 7.63
N LEU A 102 -3.57 -11.31 7.63
CA LEU A 102 -4.63 -12.18 7.16
C LEU A 102 -4.41 -12.57 5.70
N ASN A 103 -4.71 -13.83 5.38
CA ASN A 103 -4.76 -14.30 4.01
C ASN A 103 -5.84 -13.51 3.25
N GLY A 104 -5.53 -13.11 2.02
CA GLY A 104 -6.38 -12.25 1.21
C GLY A 104 -6.33 -10.75 1.53
N THR A 105 -5.40 -10.31 2.38
CA THR A 105 -5.08 -8.89 2.59
C THR A 105 -4.67 -8.22 1.27
N ARG A 106 -5.23 -7.05 1.00
CA ARG A 106 -4.78 -6.09 -0.03
C ARG A 106 -4.45 -4.77 0.66
N THR A 107 -3.27 -4.23 0.40
CA THR A 107 -2.88 -2.90 0.88
C THR A 107 -1.86 -2.28 -0.06
N ILE A 108 -1.55 -1.02 0.16
CA ILE A 108 -0.42 -0.32 -0.44
C ILE A 108 0.70 -0.14 0.59
N TYR A 109 1.93 0.01 0.10
CA TYR A 109 3.09 0.34 0.90
C TYR A 109 4.13 1.12 0.09
N THR A 110 4.98 1.87 0.78
CA THR A 110 6.14 2.53 0.21
C THR A 110 7.31 2.44 1.20
N VAL A 111 8.52 2.76 0.78
CA VAL A 111 9.73 2.62 1.60
C VAL A 111 10.40 3.96 1.76
N SER A 112 10.79 4.31 2.99
CA SER A 112 11.61 5.49 3.29
C SER A 112 13.01 5.05 3.71
N LYS A 113 14.02 5.43 2.93
CA LYS A 113 15.44 5.25 3.29
C LYS A 113 15.95 6.51 3.99
N ASN A 114 16.77 6.36 5.03
CA ASN A 114 17.22 7.48 5.89
C ASN A 114 16.04 8.30 6.45
N ASN A 115 14.99 7.60 6.92
CA ASN A 115 13.85 8.25 7.55
C ASN A 115 14.30 9.11 8.73
N SER A 116 13.64 10.24 8.93
CA SER A 116 13.87 11.15 10.06
C SER A 116 13.56 10.52 11.42
N LEU A 117 12.84 9.38 11.45
CA LEU A 117 12.36 8.69 12.65
C LEU A 117 11.51 9.58 13.56
N LYS A 118 10.97 10.68 13.01
CA LYS A 118 9.92 11.47 13.66
C LYS A 118 8.61 10.72 13.48
N PHE A 119 8.35 9.84 14.44
CA PHE A 119 7.14 9.04 14.48
C PHE A 119 6.03 9.88 15.10
N SER A 120 5.29 10.53 14.22
CA SER A 120 3.97 11.10 14.46
C SER A 120 2.92 10.21 13.78
N ARG A 121 1.68 10.69 13.63
CA ARG A 121 0.64 9.98 12.89
C ARG A 121 1.11 9.56 11.50
N PHE A 122 0.52 8.49 10.94
CA PHE A 122 0.88 7.96 9.63
C PHE A 122 1.09 9.03 8.55
N TYR A 123 0.13 9.96 8.42
CA TYR A 123 0.19 11.04 7.44
C TYR A 123 1.31 12.05 7.71
N ASP A 124 1.59 12.35 8.98
CA ASP A 124 2.67 13.25 9.33
C ASP A 124 4.02 12.62 8.98
N ASN A 125 4.25 11.34 9.32
CA ASN A 125 5.49 10.67 8.95
C ASN A 125 5.67 10.61 7.42
N LEU A 126 4.59 10.34 6.68
CA LEU A 126 4.59 10.36 5.21
C LEU A 126 5.03 11.73 4.67
N MET A 127 4.49 12.83 5.21
CA MET A 127 4.81 14.18 4.76
C MET A 127 6.21 14.65 5.17
N HIS A 128 6.67 14.30 6.37
CA HIS A 128 8.02 14.68 6.82
C HIS A 128 9.14 13.99 6.03
N ASN A 129 8.85 12.87 5.40
CA ASN A 129 9.84 12.04 4.72
C ASN A 129 9.52 11.88 3.22
N TRP A 130 8.66 12.72 2.66
CA TRP A 130 8.07 12.54 1.32
C TRP A 130 9.10 12.39 0.19
N ASP A 131 10.23 13.06 0.34
CA ASP A 131 11.39 13.09 -0.56
C ASP A 131 12.23 11.81 -0.53
N THR A 132 12.11 11.02 0.54
CA THR A 132 12.78 9.73 0.71
C THR A 132 11.92 8.53 0.33
N LEU A 133 10.65 8.75 -0.01
CA LEU A 133 9.70 7.68 -0.31
C LEU A 133 9.92 7.13 -1.72
N ALA A 134 10.02 5.82 -1.82
CA ALA A 134 10.08 5.13 -3.09
C ALA A 134 9.28 3.81 -3.05
N PRO A 135 8.59 3.45 -4.15
CA PRO A 135 7.96 2.14 -4.26
C PRO A 135 9.05 1.05 -4.31
N ASP A 136 8.66 -0.19 -3.97
CA ASP A 136 9.52 -1.36 -4.09
C ASP A 136 9.83 -1.65 -5.58
N PRO A 137 11.10 -1.62 -6.00
CA PRO A 137 11.48 -1.84 -7.39
C PRO A 137 11.17 -3.27 -7.87
N TYR A 138 11.08 -4.25 -6.97
CA TYR A 138 10.81 -5.66 -7.29
C TYR A 138 9.32 -6.03 -7.24
N ASN A 139 8.44 -5.07 -6.94
CA ASN A 139 7.00 -5.25 -7.09
C ASN A 139 6.55 -4.49 -8.35
N PRO A 140 5.97 -5.09 -9.39
CA PRO A 140 5.54 -4.33 -10.57
C PRO A 140 4.20 -3.61 -10.40
N LYS A 141 3.43 -3.91 -9.34
CA LYS A 141 2.11 -3.31 -9.11
C LYS A 141 2.27 -1.98 -8.39
N ARG A 142 1.77 -0.92 -9.02
CA ARG A 142 1.91 0.47 -8.56
C ARG A 142 0.57 1.07 -8.18
N PHE A 143 0.60 2.00 -7.24
CA PHE A 143 -0.50 2.88 -6.90
C PHE A 143 0.06 4.28 -6.61
N THR A 144 -0.52 5.32 -7.20
CA THR A 144 -0.05 6.69 -7.04
C THR A 144 -1.12 7.49 -6.32
N GLN A 145 -0.74 8.16 -5.22
CA GLN A 145 -1.64 9.01 -4.46
C GLN A 145 -1.12 10.45 -4.44
N ARG A 146 -2.05 11.39 -4.65
CA ARG A 146 -1.78 12.82 -4.60
C ARG A 146 -2.27 13.37 -3.27
N TYR A 147 -1.38 14.04 -2.57
CA TYR A 147 -1.65 14.68 -1.28
C TYR A 147 -1.62 16.19 -1.41
N ARG A 148 -2.40 16.85 -0.56
CA ARG A 148 -2.33 18.30 -0.37
C ARG A 148 -2.35 18.62 1.13
N ARG A 149 -1.33 19.31 1.61
CA ARG A 149 -1.25 19.80 3.00
C ARG A 149 -0.68 21.21 2.98
N GLU A 150 -1.34 22.13 3.72
CA GLU A 150 -0.85 23.52 3.89
C GLU A 150 -0.49 24.21 2.55
N GLY A 151 -1.26 23.92 1.50
CA GLY A 151 -1.04 24.49 0.16
C GLY A 151 -0.01 23.74 -0.71
N GLN A 152 0.84 22.89 -0.12
CA GLN A 152 1.81 22.07 -0.85
C GLN A 152 1.16 20.83 -1.44
N ARG A 153 1.66 20.40 -2.61
CA ARG A 153 1.22 19.21 -3.33
C ARG A 153 2.33 18.17 -3.33
N PHE A 154 2.00 16.95 -2.99
CA PHE A 154 2.93 15.82 -2.98
C PHE A 154 2.35 14.68 -3.80
N VAL A 155 3.21 13.98 -4.52
CA VAL A 155 2.84 12.75 -5.21
C VAL A 155 3.67 11.65 -4.57
N VAL A 156 2.98 10.62 -4.05
CA VAL A 156 3.65 9.46 -3.48
C VAL A 156 3.28 8.25 -4.32
N GLU A 157 4.31 7.52 -4.74
CA GLU A 157 4.17 6.23 -5.39
C GLU A 157 4.31 5.11 -4.36
N TYR A 158 3.39 4.15 -4.47
CA TYR A 158 3.29 2.97 -3.64
C TYR A 158 3.41 1.72 -4.49
N SER A 159 3.87 0.65 -3.86
CA SER A 159 3.68 -0.71 -4.32
C SER A 159 2.39 -1.30 -3.76
N VAL A 160 1.78 -2.22 -4.49
CA VAL A 160 0.56 -2.92 -4.06
C VAL A 160 0.92 -4.31 -3.54
N LEU A 161 0.57 -4.57 -2.28
CA LEU A 161 0.60 -5.91 -1.69
C LEU A 161 -0.75 -6.59 -1.92
N GLU A 162 -0.71 -7.77 -2.52
CA GLU A 162 -1.86 -8.69 -2.59
C GLU A 162 -1.41 -10.05 -2.07
N VAL A 163 -1.89 -10.40 -0.88
CA VAL A 163 -1.67 -11.72 -0.29
C VAL A 163 -2.55 -12.75 -1.02
N PRO A 164 -2.12 -14.03 -1.16
CA PRO A 164 -2.95 -15.06 -1.77
C PRO A 164 -4.39 -15.07 -1.26
N SER A 165 -5.33 -15.54 -2.07
CA SER A 165 -6.77 -15.53 -1.75
C SER A 165 -7.39 -14.12 -1.63
N VAL A 166 -6.72 -13.07 -2.12
CA VAL A 166 -7.29 -11.72 -2.17
C VAL A 166 -8.60 -11.72 -2.94
N LYS A 167 -9.63 -11.08 -2.39
CA LYS A 167 -10.92 -10.97 -3.08
C LYS A 167 -10.77 -10.10 -4.33
N PRO A 168 -11.28 -10.54 -5.50
CA PRO A 168 -11.25 -9.73 -6.70
C PRO A 168 -12.11 -8.48 -6.52
N LEU A 169 -11.65 -7.35 -7.05
CA LEU A 169 -12.38 -6.08 -7.05
C LEU A 169 -13.48 -6.11 -8.12
N LYS A 170 -14.53 -6.91 -7.89
CA LYS A 170 -15.60 -7.15 -8.87
C LYS A 170 -16.39 -5.90 -9.24
N TRP A 171 -16.46 -4.92 -8.35
CA TRP A 171 -17.25 -3.69 -8.50
C TRP A 171 -16.56 -2.59 -9.30
N ILE A 172 -15.25 -2.71 -9.50
CA ILE A 172 -14.40 -1.70 -10.16
C ILE A 172 -14.21 -2.03 -11.65
N LYS A 173 -14.54 -3.26 -12.07
CA LYS A 173 -14.46 -3.66 -13.48
C LYS A 173 -15.78 -3.38 -14.18
N GLN A 174 -15.74 -2.57 -15.23
CA GLN A 174 -16.88 -2.36 -16.11
C GLN A 174 -17.38 -3.70 -16.65
N LYS A 175 -18.67 -3.97 -16.47
CA LYS A 175 -19.33 -5.12 -17.10
C LYS A 175 -19.73 -4.71 -18.52
N LYS A 176 -19.18 -5.39 -19.53
CA LYS A 176 -19.51 -5.12 -20.95
C LYS A 176 -21.01 -5.24 -21.26
N SER A 177 -21.75 -6.02 -20.47
CA SER A 177 -23.16 -6.32 -20.68
C SER A 177 -24.13 -5.31 -20.07
N VAL A 178 -23.64 -4.22 -19.47
CA VAL A 178 -24.51 -3.23 -18.82
C VAL A 178 -24.28 -1.84 -19.37
N ILE A 179 -25.39 -1.15 -19.62
CA ILE A 179 -25.40 0.19 -20.19
C ILE A 179 -24.99 1.16 -19.08
N PRO A 180 -23.88 1.90 -19.24
CA PRO A 180 -23.41 2.83 -18.23
C PRO A 180 -24.39 3.98 -18.02
N GLY A 181 -24.41 4.51 -16.80
CA GLY A 181 -25.02 5.81 -16.51
C GLY A 181 -24.22 6.99 -17.07
N SER A 182 -24.68 8.22 -16.81
CA SER A 182 -23.96 9.44 -17.15
C SER A 182 -23.15 9.95 -15.97
N LEU A 183 -21.95 10.45 -16.23
CA LEU A 183 -21.11 11.12 -15.23
C LEU A 183 -20.74 12.50 -15.78
N ILE A 184 -21.16 13.55 -15.09
CA ILE A 184 -20.80 14.93 -15.42
C ILE A 184 -19.98 15.55 -14.29
N SER A 185 -19.11 16.50 -14.65
CA SER A 185 -18.38 17.35 -13.70
C SER A 185 -18.96 18.76 -13.79
N VAL A 186 -19.25 19.37 -12.64
CA VAL A 186 -19.70 20.76 -12.57
C VAL A 186 -18.92 21.55 -11.52
N ASP A 187 -18.67 22.83 -11.80
CA ASP A 187 -18.09 23.77 -10.85
C ASP A 187 -19.21 24.39 -10.00
N PHE A 188 -19.27 23.97 -8.73
CA PHE A 188 -20.25 24.46 -7.77
C PHE A 188 -19.67 25.57 -6.91
N TYR A 189 -20.32 26.74 -6.87
CA TYR A 189 -19.96 27.81 -5.94
C TYR A 189 -20.77 27.67 -4.65
N SER A 190 -20.06 27.59 -3.53
CA SER A 190 -20.68 27.51 -2.20
C SER A 190 -20.71 28.87 -1.53
N ASN A 191 -21.90 29.42 -1.30
CA ASN A 191 -22.06 30.67 -0.54
C ASN A 191 -21.59 30.54 0.91
N ILE A 192 -21.75 29.36 1.51
CA ILE A 192 -21.34 29.08 2.91
C ILE A 192 -19.81 29.08 3.03
N LEU A 193 -19.12 28.45 2.09
CA LEU A 193 -17.66 28.34 2.11
C LEU A 193 -16.94 29.46 1.35
N ASN A 194 -17.70 30.34 0.68
CA ASN A 194 -17.21 31.40 -0.20
C ASN A 194 -16.13 30.90 -1.19
N THR A 195 -16.36 29.75 -1.82
CA THR A 195 -15.38 29.14 -2.73
C THR A 195 -16.03 28.23 -3.78
N LYS A 196 -15.32 27.98 -4.88
CA LYS A 196 -15.72 27.00 -5.92
C LYS A 196 -15.19 25.62 -5.57
N ARG A 197 -16.01 24.59 -5.78
CA ARG A 197 -15.63 23.19 -5.68
C ARG A 197 -16.12 22.43 -6.91
N GLN A 198 -15.25 21.60 -7.47
CA GLN A 198 -15.66 20.65 -8.50
C GLN A 198 -16.44 19.51 -7.84
N ILE A 199 -17.62 19.22 -8.37
CA ILE A 199 -18.43 18.05 -7.97
C ILE A 199 -18.70 17.18 -9.19
N TRP A 200 -18.81 15.88 -8.97
CA TRP A 200 -19.18 14.91 -9.99
C TRP A 200 -20.58 14.39 -9.69
N ILE A 201 -21.43 14.37 -10.70
CA ILE A 201 -22.80 13.89 -10.60
C ILE A 201 -22.92 12.67 -11.50
N TYR A 202 -23.18 11.51 -10.90
CA TYR A 202 -23.51 10.29 -11.61
C TYR A 202 -25.03 10.08 -11.61
N THR A 203 -25.59 9.76 -12.77
CA THR A 203 -26.98 9.34 -12.91
C THR A 203 -27.04 7.95 -13.56
N PRO A 204 -27.82 7.00 -13.02
CA PRO A 204 -27.92 5.66 -13.61
C PRO A 204 -28.58 5.70 -14.99
N ASN A 205 -28.38 4.64 -15.77
CA ASN A 205 -29.13 4.47 -17.01
C ASN A 205 -30.64 4.42 -16.70
N ASN A 206 -31.45 5.16 -17.47
CA ASN A 206 -32.89 5.41 -17.23
C ASN A 206 -33.23 6.36 -16.05
N PHE A 207 -32.27 7.18 -15.59
CA PHE A 207 -32.59 8.25 -14.65
C PHE A 207 -33.55 9.27 -15.28
N ASP A 208 -34.70 9.47 -14.64
CA ASP A 208 -35.71 10.43 -15.03
C ASP A 208 -36.10 11.29 -13.82
N LEU A 209 -35.84 12.59 -13.92
CA LEU A 209 -36.13 13.60 -12.89
C LEU A 209 -37.63 13.73 -12.61
N ASN A 210 -38.50 13.35 -13.54
CA ASN A 210 -39.92 13.66 -13.50
C ASN A 210 -40.81 12.48 -13.09
N ASN A 211 -40.28 11.25 -13.06
CA ASN A 211 -41.11 10.05 -12.91
C ASN A 211 -41.12 9.47 -11.49
N LYS A 212 -39.94 9.32 -10.85
CA LYS A 212 -39.83 8.65 -9.54
C LYS A 212 -38.75 9.27 -8.65
N PRO A 213 -38.99 9.39 -7.33
CA PRO A 213 -37.96 9.80 -6.40
C PRO A 213 -36.78 8.82 -6.45
N SER A 214 -35.57 9.36 -6.57
CA SER A 214 -34.32 8.60 -6.59
C SER A 214 -33.62 8.67 -5.24
N HIS A 215 -32.88 7.62 -4.88
CA HIS A 215 -32.02 7.66 -3.71
C HIS A 215 -30.75 8.46 -4.01
N LEU A 216 -30.35 9.33 -3.08
CA LEU A 216 -29.12 10.12 -3.17
C LEU A 216 -28.01 9.46 -2.35
N VAL A 217 -26.86 9.23 -2.99
CA VAL A 217 -25.62 8.83 -2.31
C VAL A 217 -24.60 9.96 -2.49
N ILE A 218 -24.08 10.47 -1.38
CA ILE A 218 -23.02 11.48 -1.38
C ILE A 218 -21.71 10.79 -1.04
N ILE A 219 -20.72 10.92 -1.94
CA ILE A 219 -19.38 10.36 -1.78
C ILE A 219 -18.40 11.51 -1.65
N PHE A 220 -17.65 11.53 -0.55
CA PHE A 220 -16.56 12.48 -0.34
C PHE A 220 -15.29 12.05 -1.08
N ASP A 221 -14.34 12.97 -1.23
CA ASP A 221 -13.11 12.76 -2.01
C ASP A 221 -13.38 12.41 -3.49
N GLY A 222 -14.39 13.05 -4.09
CA GLY A 222 -14.90 12.71 -5.44
C GLY A 222 -13.82 12.59 -6.53
N LYS A 223 -12.81 13.47 -6.54
CA LYS A 223 -11.68 13.35 -7.48
C LYS A 223 -10.92 12.04 -7.30
N ALA A 224 -10.59 11.70 -6.06
CA ALA A 224 -9.91 10.45 -5.72
C ALA A 224 -10.80 9.25 -6.06
N PHE A 225 -12.08 9.29 -5.71
CA PHE A 225 -13.04 8.23 -6.03
C PHE A 225 -13.07 7.94 -7.54
N ILE A 226 -13.26 8.96 -8.38
CA ILE A 226 -13.31 8.79 -9.84
C ILE A 226 -11.99 8.26 -10.40
N GLU A 227 -10.84 8.76 -9.93
CA GLU A 227 -9.52 8.29 -10.37
C GLU A 227 -9.24 6.83 -9.95
N PHE A 228 -9.74 6.38 -8.79
CA PHE A 228 -9.37 5.08 -8.20
C PHE A 228 -10.38 3.94 -8.40
N THR A 229 -11.67 4.23 -8.49
CA THR A 229 -12.70 3.20 -8.65
C THR A 229 -13.38 3.24 -10.01
N GLN A 230 -13.29 4.38 -10.71
CA GLN A 230 -14.24 4.77 -11.76
C GLN A 230 -15.67 4.86 -11.18
N ALA A 231 -16.53 5.72 -11.73
CA ALA A 231 -17.93 5.74 -11.29
C ALA A 231 -18.56 4.34 -11.51
N PRO A 232 -19.45 3.86 -10.63
CA PRO A 232 -20.07 2.56 -10.81
C PRO A 232 -20.85 2.53 -12.13
N LEU A 233 -20.23 1.96 -13.15
CA LEU A 233 -20.89 1.57 -14.38
C LEU A 233 -21.45 0.18 -14.09
N ILE A 234 -22.49 0.13 -13.26
CA ILE A 234 -23.26 -1.11 -13.03
C ILE A 234 -23.66 -1.63 -14.38
#